data_AF-A0A974VNE9-F1
#
_entry.id   AF-A0A974VNE9-F1
#
_cell.length_a   1.000
_cell.length_b   1.000
_cell.length_c   1.000
_cell.angle_alpha   90.00
_cell.angle_beta   90.00
_cell.angle_gamma   90.00
#
_symmetry.space_group_name_H-M   'P 1'
#
loop_
_entity.id
_entity.type
_entity.pdbx_description
1 polymer ?
#
loop_
_entity_poly.entity_id
_entity_poly.type
_entity_poly.pdbx_seq_one_letter_code
_entity_poly.pdbx_strand_id
1 'polypeptide(L)' 'MYGWIFRHLPGPLTVRIILALLLILTAVFILMEYVFPVLAEYSPFTETSTIE' A
#
# COMPACT_ATOMS: atom_id res chain seq x y z
N MET A 1 -30.67 -11.85 4.30
CA MET A 1 -30.39 -10.54 3.68
C MET A 1 -29.55 -9.70 4.64
N TYR A 2 -28.35 -9.25 4.25
CA TYR A 2 -27.21 -8.75 5.08
C TYR A 2 -26.29 -9.78 5.75
N GLY A 3 -26.76 -11.00 6.01
CA GLY A 3 -25.97 -12.04 6.70
C GLY A 3 -24.79 -12.65 5.92
N TRP A 4 -24.62 -12.37 4.63
CA TRP A 4 -23.57 -13.02 3.82
C TRP A 4 -22.20 -12.33 3.98
N ILE A 5 -22.18 -11.00 4.13
CA ILE A 5 -20.94 -10.21 4.29
C ILE A 5 -20.33 -10.36 5.70
N PHE A 6 -21.15 -10.63 6.71
CA PHE A 6 -20.69 -10.94 8.07
C PHE A 6 -20.11 -12.35 8.22
N ARG A 7 -20.30 -13.21 7.21
CA ARG A 7 -19.99 -14.64 7.29
C ARG A 7 -18.71 -15.06 6.54
N HIS A 8 -18.13 -14.19 5.73
CA HIS A 8 -16.91 -14.47 4.94
C HIS A 8 -15.59 -13.98 5.54
N LEU A 9 -15.62 -13.13 6.57
CA LEU A 9 -14.40 -12.76 7.28
C LEU A 9 -14.40 -13.54 8.61
N PRO A 10 -13.53 -14.53 8.78
CA PRO A 10 -13.40 -15.26 10.03
C PRO A 10 -12.81 -14.31 11.08
N GLY A 11 -13.60 -14.02 12.12
CA GLY A 11 -13.12 -13.33 13.32
C GLY A 11 -13.93 -12.08 13.70
N PRO A 12 -13.89 -11.71 15.00
CA PRO A 12 -14.58 -10.54 15.55
C PRO A 12 -14.16 -9.24 14.85
N LEU A 13 -14.97 -8.18 15.00
CA LEU A 13 -14.79 -6.87 14.35
C LEU A 13 -13.33 -6.36 14.42
N THR A 14 -12.63 -6.60 15.53
CA THR A 14 -11.22 -6.30 15.73
C THR A 14 -10.28 -6.98 14.72
N VAL A 15 -10.50 -8.25 14.40
CA VAL A 15 -9.67 -9.02 13.43
C VAL A 15 -9.83 -8.45 12.03
N ARG A 16 -11.05 -8.04 11.64
CA ARG A 16 -11.30 -7.37 10.36
C ARG A 16 -10.56 -6.04 10.27
N ILE A 17 -10.59 -5.25 11.35
CA ILE A 17 -9.87 -3.97 11.43
C ILE A 17 -8.37 -4.21 11.28
N ILE A 18 -7.81 -5.18 12.01
CA ILE A 18 -6.38 -5.50 11.95
C ILE A 18 -5.98 -5.94 10.53
N LEU A 19 -6.76 -6.81 9.88
CA LEU A 19 -6.49 -7.23 8.51
C LEU A 19 -6.55 -6.08 7.50
N ALA A 20 -7.55 -5.20 7.61
CA ALA A 20 -7.66 -4.02 6.75
C ALA A 20 -6.48 -3.07 6.95
N LEU A 21 -6.08 -2.86 8.21
CA LEU A 21 -4.95 -2.00 8.57
C LEU A 21 -3.62 -2.59 8.08
N LEU A 22 -3.46 -3.91 8.17
CA LEU A 22 -2.31 -4.64 7.64
C LEU A 22 -2.24 -4.55 6.12
N LEU A 23 -3.36 -4.67 5.41
CA LEU A 23 -3.41 -4.48 3.96
C LEU A 23 -2.98 -3.07 3.56
N ILE A 24 -3.48 -2.05 4.26
CA ILE A 24 -3.10 -0.64 4.00
C ILE A 24 -1.61 -0.45 4.26
N LEU A 25 -1.09 -0.91 5.40
CA LEU A 25 0.34 -0.81 5.71
C LEU A 25 1.20 -1.50 4.66
N THR A 26 0.80 -2.69 4.23
CA THR A 26 1.52 -3.46 3.20
C THR A 26 1.51 -2.71 1.86
N ALA A 27 0.37 -2.14 1.47
CA ALA A 27 0.27 -1.35 0.24
C ALA A 27 1.15 -0.09 0.29
N VAL A 28 1.13 0.65 1.41
CA VAL A 28 1.98 1.82 1.62
C VAL A 28 3.46 1.43 1.58
N PHE A 29 3.83 0.34 2.25
CA PHE A 29 5.20 -0.16 2.26
C PHE A 29 5.70 -0.51 0.84
N ILE A 30 4.90 -1.24 0.06
CA ILE A 30 5.22 -1.57 -1.33
C ILE A 30 5.31 -0.29 -2.18
N LEU A 31 4.42 0.68 -1.97
CA LEU A 31 4.49 1.94 -2.68
C LEU A 31 5.83 2.64 -2.40
N MET A 32 6.20 2.78 -1.13
CA MET A 32 7.40 3.50 -0.71
C MET A 32 8.69 2.78 -1.11
N GLU A 33 8.77 1.47 -0.91
CA GLU A 33 9.99 0.69 -1.15
C GLU A 33 10.19 0.30 -2.61
N TYR A 34 9.11 0.19 -3.40
CA TYR A 34 9.19 -0.29 -4.78
C TYR A 34 8.69 0.72 -5.80
N VAL A 35 7.49 1.29 -5.61
CA VAL A 35 6.91 2.21 -6.60
C VAL A 35 7.66 3.53 -6.67
N PHE A 36 8.00 4.13 -5.52
CA PHE A 36 8.76 5.37 -5.47
C PHE A 36 10.15 5.30 -6.13
N PRO A 37 11.03 4.31 -5.82
CA PRO A 37 12.33 4.23 -6.47
C PRO A 37 12.21 3.96 -7.98
N VAL A 38 11.27 3.12 -8.39
CA VAL A 38 11.01 2.88 -9.82
C VAL A 38 10.54 4.18 -10.49
N LEU A 39 9.61 4.92 -9.89
CA LEU A 39 9.17 6.21 -10.42
C LEU A 39 10.28 7.27 -10.42
N ALA A 40 11.20 7.24 -9.45
CA ALA A 40 12.35 8.14 -9.41
C ALA A 40 13.32 7.88 -10.57
N GLU A 41 13.49 6.63 -10.98
CA GLU A 41 14.28 6.28 -12.17
C GLU A 41 13.67 6.83 -13.46
N TYR A 42 12.33 6.84 -13.57
CA TYR A 42 11.62 7.43 -14.71
C TYR A 42 11.33 8.92 -14.57
N SER A 43 11.69 9.53 -13.43
CA SER A 43 11.39 10.93 -13.16
C SER A 43 12.37 11.81 -13.94
N PRO A 44 11.88 12.69 -14.84
CA PRO A 44 12.74 13.59 -15.61
C PRO A 44 13.43 14.67 -14.75
N PHE A 45 13.11 14.73 -13.45
CA PHE A 45 13.76 15.61 -12.47
C PHE A 45 14.97 14.98 -11.78
N THR A 46 15.29 13.72 -12.09
CA THR A 46 16.44 12.98 -11.54
C THR A 46 17.73 13.27 -12.32
N GLU A 47 17.63 13.94 -13.48
CA GLU A 47 18.75 14.48 -14.22
C GLU A 47 19.49 15.48 -13.32
N THR A 48 20.57 15.02 -12.71
CA THR A 48 21.56 15.85 -12.03
C THR A 48 21.91 16.99 -12.98
N SER A 49 21.59 18.23 -12.59
CA SER A 49 22.25 19.41 -13.12
C SER A 49 23.72 19.30 -12.71
N THR A 50 24.48 18.54 -13.50
CA THR A 50 25.93 18.57 -13.53
C THR A 50 26.29 19.99 -13.92
N ILE A 51 26.55 20.80 -12.91
CA ILE A 51 27.20 22.10 -13.08
C ILE A 51 28.65 21.74 -13.43
N GLU A 52 28.94 21.64 -14.72
CA GLU A 52 30.27 21.96 -15.25
C GLU A 52 30.41 23.48 -15.38
#